data_AF-A0A3M2M4J2-F1
#
_entry.id   AF-A0A3M2M4J2-F1
#
_cell.length_a   1.000
_cell.length_b   1.000
_cell.length_c   1.000
_cell.angle_alpha   90.00
_cell.angle_beta   90.00
_cell.angle_gamma   90.00
#
_symmetry.space_group_name_H-M   'P 1'
#
loop_
_entity.id
_entity.type
_entity.pdbx_description
1 polymer ?
#
loop_
_entity_poly.entity_id
_entity_poly.type
_entity_poly.pdbx_seq_one_letter_code
_entity_poly.pdbx_strand_id
1 'polypeptide(L)'
;MSALSWTRRVTLAAGTCAVATFALVAPAHASVSPTLVGPTGRCAAWEFTELHGGHDYMRANPSVDWNGVCVFGVHDFSSGADYPTNGPAETPEPGIYDGPGHSEAVYVHDLISDDWGWGPRN
;
A
#
# COMPACT_ATOMS: atom_id res chain seq x y z
N MET A 1 -5.02 -71.97 21.32
CA MET A 1 -6.12 -71.65 20.38
C MET A 1 -6.44 -70.18 20.56
N SER A 2 -6.51 -69.27 19.60
CA SER A 2 -6.10 -69.15 18.20
C SER A 2 -6.24 -67.64 17.92
N ALA A 3 -5.38 -67.12 17.05
CA ALA A 3 -5.19 -65.70 16.74
C ALA A 3 -6.48 -64.94 16.36
N LEU A 4 -6.57 -63.67 16.79
CA LEU A 4 -7.26 -62.64 16.02
C LEU A 4 -6.22 -61.65 15.49
N SER A 5 -5.97 -61.72 14.19
CA SER A 5 -5.32 -60.67 13.41
C SER A 5 -6.39 -59.96 12.57
N TRP A 6 -6.43 -58.62 12.60
CA TRP A 6 -6.78 -57.81 11.42
C TRP A 6 -6.53 -56.30 11.63
N THR A 7 -5.36 -55.87 11.19
CA THR A 7 -5.07 -54.80 10.22
C THR A 7 -5.94 -53.52 10.15
N ARG A 8 -5.27 -52.38 10.44
CA ARG A 8 -5.33 -51.01 9.86
C ARG A 8 -6.72 -50.34 9.72
N ARG A 9 -6.86 -49.08 10.12
CA ARG A 9 -6.39 -47.90 9.36
C ARG A 9 -6.12 -46.71 10.28
N VAL A 10 -4.91 -46.16 10.19
CA VAL A 10 -4.56 -44.83 10.68
C VAL A 10 -4.99 -43.84 9.61
N THR A 11 -5.97 -42.99 9.91
CA THR A 11 -6.33 -41.85 9.08
C THR A 11 -5.59 -40.62 9.60
N LEU A 12 -4.48 -40.28 8.93
CA LEU A 12 -3.88 -38.95 9.01
C LEU A 12 -4.86 -37.95 8.36
N ALA A 13 -5.41 -37.04 9.16
CA ALA A 13 -5.99 -35.80 8.66
C ALA A 13 -5.06 -34.65 9.07
N ALA A 14 -3.96 -34.50 8.32
CA ALA A 14 -3.11 -33.32 8.38
C ALA A 14 -3.84 -32.16 7.69
N GLY A 15 -4.72 -31.50 8.43
CA GLY A 15 -5.33 -30.23 8.04
C GLY A 15 -4.40 -29.07 8.37
N THR A 16 -3.27 -28.95 7.68
CA THR A 16 -2.47 -27.71 7.75
C THR A 16 -3.04 -26.72 6.75
N CYS A 17 -3.76 -25.72 7.25
CA CYS A 17 -4.15 -24.54 6.49
C CYS A 17 -2.90 -23.94 5.85
N ALA A 18 -2.83 -23.94 4.53
CA ALA A 18 -1.89 -23.11 3.81
C ALA A 18 -2.32 -21.65 4.00
N VAL A 19 -1.76 -20.99 5.00
CA VAL A 19 -1.80 -19.53 5.06
C VAL A 19 -0.88 -19.08 3.93
N ALA A 20 -1.48 -18.69 2.79
CA ALA A 20 -0.77 -17.97 1.75
C ALA A 20 -0.36 -16.62 2.34
N THR A 21 0.83 -16.57 2.93
CA THR A 21 1.48 -15.30 3.25
C THR A 21 1.82 -14.64 1.91
N PHE A 22 0.95 -13.74 1.45
CA PHE A 22 1.35 -12.71 0.50
C PHE A 22 2.43 -11.89 1.21
N ALA A 23 3.68 -12.25 0.98
CA ALA A 23 4.81 -11.41 1.33
C ALA A 23 4.70 -10.17 0.45
N LEU A 24 4.02 -9.14 0.97
CA LEU A 24 4.19 -7.79 0.49
C LEU A 24 5.69 -7.50 0.62
N VAL A 25 6.37 -7.38 -0.51
CA VAL A 25 7.74 -6.89 -0.55
C VAL A 25 7.64 -5.41 -0.18
N ALA A 26 7.60 -5.12 1.12
CA ALA A 26 7.81 -3.76 1.60
C ALA A 26 9.25 -3.38 1.21
N PRO A 27 9.46 -2.23 0.55
CA PRO A 27 10.82 -1.75 0.35
C PRO A 27 11.46 -1.60 1.73
N ALA A 28 12.66 -2.17 1.93
CA ALA A 28 13.36 -2.25 3.21
C ALA A 28 13.79 -0.87 3.79
N HIS A 29 13.30 0.21 3.20
CA HIS A 29 13.66 1.60 3.45
C HIS A 29 12.45 2.44 3.87
N ALA A 30 11.29 1.81 4.13
CA ALA A 30 10.12 2.54 4.57
C ALA A 30 10.31 3.01 6.02
N SER A 31 10.35 4.33 6.29
CA SER A 31 10.47 4.87 7.66
C SER A 31 9.20 4.63 8.48
N VAL A 32 8.06 4.50 7.79
CA VAL A 32 6.75 4.18 8.36
C VAL A 32 6.06 3.06 7.58
N SER A 33 5.09 2.40 8.21
CA SER A 33 4.32 1.36 7.53
C SER A 33 3.47 1.98 6.40
N PRO A 34 3.39 1.34 5.22
CA PRO A 34 2.55 1.83 4.14
C PRO A 34 1.10 1.97 4.57
N THR A 35 0.46 3.08 4.18
CA THR A 35 -0.94 3.37 4.51
C THR A 35 -1.80 3.31 3.26
N LEU A 36 -2.95 2.62 3.33
CA LEU A 36 -3.91 2.61 2.23
C LEU A 36 -4.76 3.88 2.31
N VAL A 37 -4.75 4.66 1.24
CA VAL A 37 -5.52 5.89 1.07
C VAL A 37 -6.55 5.66 -0.03
N GLY A 38 -7.82 5.98 0.22
CA GLY A 38 -8.85 5.86 -0.81
C GLY A 38 -10.21 6.31 -0.29
N PRO A 39 -10.93 7.20 -1.01
CA PRO A 39 -12.25 7.64 -0.58
C PRO A 39 -13.33 6.58 -0.79
N THR A 40 -13.11 5.67 -1.74
CA THR A 40 -14.11 4.68 -2.17
C THR A 40 -13.44 3.35 -2.50
N GLY A 41 -14.23 2.28 -2.67
CA GLY A 41 -13.72 1.01 -3.17
C GLY A 41 -13.32 1.02 -4.66
N ARG A 42 -13.43 2.17 -5.35
CA ARG A 42 -13.08 2.33 -6.77
C ARG A 42 -11.72 2.99 -6.97
N CYS A 43 -11.29 3.80 -6.00
CA CYS A 43 -10.06 4.57 -6.07
C CYS A 43 -9.27 4.40 -4.77
N ALA A 44 -8.08 3.83 -4.87
CA ALA A 44 -7.17 3.71 -3.74
C ALA A 44 -5.71 3.74 -4.19
N ALA A 45 -4.83 4.24 -3.32
CA ALA A 45 -3.39 4.24 -3.46
C ALA A 45 -2.73 3.87 -2.13
N TRP A 46 -1.57 3.23 -2.21
CA TRP A 46 -0.67 3.07 -1.08
C TRP A 46 0.23 4.30 -0.97
N GLU A 47 0.28 4.87 0.21
CA GLU A 47 1.29 5.84 0.61
C GLU A 47 2.55 5.11 1.09
N PHE A 48 3.69 5.53 0.55
CA PHE A 48 5.01 5.08 0.94
C PHE A 48 5.85 6.27 1.36
N THR A 49 6.59 6.12 2.46
CA THR A 49 7.64 7.06 2.86
C THR A 49 8.96 6.33 2.83
N GLU A 50 9.90 6.78 2.03
CA GLU A 50 11.23 6.17 1.89
C GLU A 50 12.30 7.08 2.49
N LEU A 51 13.29 6.47 3.14
CA LEU A 51 14.47 7.19 3.62
C LEU A 51 15.55 7.29 2.55
N HIS A 52 15.90 8.53 2.16
CA HIS A 52 17.04 8.83 1.30
C HIS A 52 17.93 9.88 1.97
N GLY A 53 19.23 9.57 2.11
CA GLY A 53 20.19 10.52 2.70
C GLY A 53 19.89 10.95 4.14
N GLY A 54 19.09 10.19 4.89
CA GLY A 54 18.65 10.54 6.25
C GLY A 54 17.39 11.42 6.31
N HIS A 55 16.71 11.61 5.19
CA HIS A 55 15.47 12.34 5.07
C HIS A 55 14.36 11.46 4.51
N ASP A 56 13.12 11.77 4.88
CA ASP A 56 11.92 11.08 4.45
C ASP A 56 11.40 11.66 3.12
N TYR A 57 10.93 10.78 2.24
CA TYR A 57 10.40 11.11 0.93
C TYR A 57 9.10 10.35 0.68
N MET A 58 8.03 11.07 0.37
CA MET A 58 6.71 10.52 0.13
C MET A 58 6.52 10.13 -1.35
N ARG A 59 5.83 9.00 -1.57
CA ARG A 59 5.38 8.52 -2.88
C ARG A 59 3.96 7.95 -2.79
N ALA A 60 3.17 8.18 -3.85
CA ALA A 60 1.86 7.54 -4.02
C ALA A 60 1.96 6.39 -5.04
N ASN A 61 1.34 5.25 -4.71
CA ASN A 61 1.27 4.10 -5.60
C ASN A 61 -0.19 3.66 -5.76
N PRO A 62 -0.83 3.95 -6.90
CA PRO A 62 -2.19 3.52 -7.16
C PRO A 62 -2.34 2.00 -7.01
N SER A 63 -3.31 1.60 -6.21
CA SER A 63 -3.62 0.19 -5.94
C SER A 63 -4.96 -0.23 -6.54
N VAL A 64 -5.89 0.72 -6.68
CA VAL A 64 -7.18 0.55 -7.35
C VAL A 64 -7.45 1.78 -8.21
N ASP A 65 -7.60 1.57 -9.52
CA ASP A 65 -8.08 2.56 -10.48
C ASP A 65 -9.23 1.97 -11.30
N TRP A 66 -10.46 2.33 -10.96
CA TRP A 66 -11.64 1.84 -11.66
C TRP A 66 -11.78 2.54 -13.03
N ASN A 67 -11.34 1.88 -14.09
CA ASN A 67 -11.51 2.37 -15.47
C ASN A 67 -10.90 3.77 -15.72
N GLY A 68 -9.83 4.16 -15.03
CA GLY A 68 -9.16 5.45 -15.26
C GLY A 68 -9.92 6.65 -14.70
N VAL A 69 -10.78 6.45 -13.69
CA VAL A 69 -11.60 7.52 -13.09
C VAL A 69 -11.02 8.07 -11.80
N CYS A 70 -9.80 7.68 -11.48
CA CYS A 70 -9.13 8.08 -10.25
C CYS A 70 -7.95 9.00 -10.56
N VAL A 71 -7.77 10.03 -9.74
CA VAL A 71 -6.55 10.85 -9.73
C VAL A 71 -5.79 10.55 -8.45
N PHE A 72 -4.48 10.35 -8.58
CA PHE A 72 -3.59 10.06 -7.45
C PHE A 72 -2.42 11.03 -7.47
N GLY A 73 -1.86 11.33 -6.31
CA GLY A 73 -0.71 12.21 -6.22
C GLY A 73 -0.25 12.44 -4.80
N VAL A 74 0.76 13.29 -4.68
CA VAL A 74 1.19 13.90 -3.43
C VAL A 74 0.85 15.38 -3.48
N HIS A 75 0.21 15.90 -2.44
CA HIS A 75 -0.03 17.32 -2.28
C HIS A 75 0.92 17.87 -1.22
N ASP A 76 1.67 18.92 -1.55
CA ASP A 76 2.49 19.67 -0.59
C ASP A 76 1.66 20.86 -0.08
N PHE A 77 1.22 20.79 1.18
CA PHE A 77 0.45 21.84 1.85
C PHE A 77 1.28 23.10 2.16
N SER A 78 2.60 23.01 2.10
CA SER A 78 3.50 24.14 2.37
C SER A 78 3.64 25.05 1.15
N SER A 79 3.65 24.48 -0.05
CA SER A 79 3.67 25.22 -1.32
C SER A 79 2.32 25.30 -2.04
N GLY A 80 1.38 24.43 -1.71
CA GLY A 80 0.11 24.23 -2.42
C GLY A 80 0.29 23.48 -3.76
N ALA A 81 1.41 22.80 -3.97
CA ALA A 81 1.71 22.09 -5.20
C ALA A 81 1.13 20.67 -5.20
N ASP A 82 0.63 20.25 -6.36
CA ASP A 82 0.20 18.88 -6.62
C ASP A 82 1.22 18.16 -7.51
N TYR A 83 1.59 16.95 -7.10
CA TYR A 83 2.46 16.04 -7.85
C TYR A 83 1.63 14.80 -8.25
N PRO A 84 0.83 14.89 -9.34
CA PRO A 84 0.00 13.77 -9.78
C PRO A 84 0.86 12.62 -10.30
N THR A 85 0.39 11.39 -10.11
CA THR A 85 1.11 10.19 -10.50
C THR A 85 0.18 9.01 -10.82
N ASN A 86 0.57 8.15 -11.75
CA ASN A 86 -0.05 6.85 -11.97
C ASN A 86 0.70 5.69 -11.27
N GLY A 87 1.77 5.99 -10.53
CA GLY A 87 2.61 4.96 -9.91
C GLY A 87 3.86 5.52 -9.23
N PRO A 88 4.46 4.78 -8.30
CA PRO A 88 5.60 5.26 -7.51
C PRO A 88 6.84 5.56 -8.37
N ALA A 89 6.90 5.01 -9.59
CA ALA A 89 7.94 5.27 -10.57
C ALA A 89 7.76 6.59 -11.34
N GLU A 90 6.55 7.16 -11.37
CA GLU A 90 6.29 8.47 -11.99
C GLU A 90 6.46 9.62 -11.00
N THR A 91 6.43 9.33 -9.68
CA THR A 91 6.88 10.30 -8.69
C THR A 91 8.41 10.49 -8.88
N PRO A 92 8.94 11.73 -8.99
CA PRO A 92 10.37 11.95 -9.20
C PRO A 92 11.20 11.22 -8.15
N GLU A 93 12.24 10.49 -8.53
CA GLU A 93 13.16 9.91 -7.54
C GLU A 93 13.99 11.02 -6.89
N PRO A 94 14.23 10.96 -5.56
CA PRO A 94 13.88 9.88 -4.61
C PRO A 94 12.44 9.86 -4.08
N GLY A 95 11.62 10.86 -4.41
CA GLY A 95 10.23 11.06 -4.00
C GLY A 95 10.00 12.55 -3.79
N ILE A 96 8.87 12.92 -3.18
CA ILE A 96 8.67 14.28 -2.69
C ILE A 96 9.23 14.38 -1.28
N TYR A 97 10.18 15.28 -1.05
CA TYR A 97 10.85 15.45 0.24
C TYR A 97 9.85 15.97 1.29
N ASP A 98 9.67 15.25 2.42
CA ASP A 98 8.74 15.64 3.51
C ASP A 98 9.43 16.21 4.77
N GLY A 99 10.73 16.55 4.66
CA GLY A 99 11.53 16.99 5.80
C GLY A 99 11.14 18.35 6.39
N PRO A 100 11.93 18.90 7.34
CA PRO A 100 11.51 20.04 8.15
C PRO A 100 10.96 21.23 7.36
N GLY A 101 9.75 21.68 7.72
CA GLY A 101 9.07 22.81 7.07
C GLY A 101 8.21 22.43 5.87
N HIS A 102 8.16 21.15 5.53
CA HIS A 102 7.24 20.58 4.57
C HIS A 102 6.04 19.94 5.27
N SER A 103 4.96 19.75 4.52
CA SER A 103 3.84 18.95 4.98
C SER A 103 3.11 18.40 3.78
N GLU A 104 3.26 17.11 3.55
CA GLU A 104 2.74 16.40 2.39
C GLU A 104 1.67 15.40 2.80
N ALA A 105 0.72 15.14 1.91
CA ALA A 105 -0.10 13.93 2.01
C ALA A 105 -0.35 13.34 0.63
N VAL A 106 -0.49 12.01 0.59
CA VAL A 106 -1.06 11.34 -0.58
C VAL A 106 -2.54 11.72 -0.70
N TYR A 107 -2.96 12.06 -1.90
CA TYR A 107 -4.36 12.28 -2.22
C TYR A 107 -4.86 11.28 -3.25
N VAL A 108 -6.14 10.95 -3.14
CA VAL A 108 -6.87 10.12 -4.10
C VAL A 108 -8.22 10.77 -4.36
N HIS A 109 -8.54 11.07 -5.61
CA HIS A 109 -9.81 11.67 -6.02
C HIS A 109 -10.59 10.72 -6.92
N ASP A 110 -11.80 10.37 -6.52
CA ASP A 110 -12.76 9.61 -7.33
C ASP A 110 -13.56 10.59 -8.20
N LEU A 111 -13.26 10.65 -9.49
CA LEU A 111 -13.90 11.59 -10.43
C LEU A 111 -15.37 11.27 -10.68
N ILE A 112 -15.86 10.07 -10.34
CA ILE A 112 -17.27 9.71 -10.52
C ILE A 112 -18.10 10.24 -9.35
N SER A 113 -17.65 10.05 -8.10
CA SER A 113 -18.39 10.54 -6.93
C SER A 113 -17.96 11.91 -6.44
N ASP A 114 -16.87 12.46 -6.98
CA ASP A 114 -16.23 13.71 -6.52
C ASP A 114 -15.75 13.64 -5.06
N ASP A 115 -15.38 12.44 -4.60
CA ASP A 115 -14.89 12.21 -3.24
C ASP A 115 -13.35 12.23 -3.18
N TRP A 116 -12.81 12.81 -2.11
CA TRP A 116 -11.38 12.89 -1.85
C TRP A 116 -10.98 12.04 -0.66
N GLY A 117 -9.96 11.22 -0.83
CA GLY A 117 -9.26 10.49 0.22
C GLY A 117 -7.90 11.13 0.47
N TRP A 118 -7.56 11.32 1.73
CA TRP A 118 -6.30 11.92 2.16
C TRP A 118 -5.55 10.95 3.07
N GLY A 119 -4.28 10.75 2.78
CA GLY A 119 -3.35 10.07 3.67
C GLY A 119 -3.04 10.90 4.92
N PRO A 120 -2.32 10.30 5.89
CA PRO A 120 -1.69 11.08 6.94
C PRO A 120 -0.83 12.20 6.35
N ARG A 121 -0.74 13.30 7.11
CA ARG A 121 0.22 14.35 6.81
C ARG A 121 1.52 14.03 7.50
N ASN A 122 2.61 14.08 6.74
CA ASN A 122 3.95 14.15 7.31
C ASN A 122 4.37 15.62 7.51
#